data_AF-D9VUH7-F1
#
_entry.id   AF-D9VUH7-F1
#
_cell.length_a   1.000
_cell.length_b   1.000
_cell.length_c   1.000
_cell.angle_alpha   90.00
_cell.angle_beta   90.00
_cell.angle_gamma   90.00
#
_symmetry.space_group_name_H-M   'P 1'
#
loop_
_entity.id
_entity.type
_entity.pdbx_description
1 polymer ?
#
loop_
_entity_poly.entity_id
_entity_poly.type
_entity_poly.pdbx_seq_one_letter_code
_entity_poly.pdbx_strand_id
1 'polypeptide(L)'
;MAETTAETPIDEFEGVEEYTTESDVVVEGDYTSESLAGRFGDPQPAAGLGRRKNAIARVRIVPGTGKWKINGRTLEDYFPNKVHQQEVNEPFKLLELDGRYDVIARISGGGVSGQAGALRLGVARALNEADVDNNRPALKKAGFLSRDDRAVERKKAGLKKARKAPQYSKR
;
A
#
# COMPACT_ATOMS: atom_id res chain seq x y z
N MET A 1 68.16 -51.81 18.49
CA MET A 1 68.70 -51.52 17.15
C MET A 1 67.53 -51.51 16.18
N ALA A 2 67.45 -50.46 15.33
CA ALA A 2 66.36 -50.01 14.45
C ALA A 2 65.20 -49.32 15.21
N GLU A 3 65.09 -47.98 15.27
CA GLU A 3 64.90 -46.91 14.26
C GLU A 3 63.43 -46.66 13.83
N THR A 4 62.91 -45.53 14.32
CA THR A 4 62.18 -44.43 13.64
C THR A 4 61.03 -44.72 12.66
N THR A 5 59.83 -44.17 12.95
CA THR A 5 59.02 -43.35 12.02
C THR A 5 58.07 -42.46 12.83
N ALA A 6 57.92 -41.21 12.37
CA ALA A 6 57.40 -40.03 13.06
C ALA A 6 55.89 -39.76 12.84
N GLU A 7 55.35 -38.91 13.72
CA GLU A 7 54.37 -37.81 13.50
C GLU A 7 53.05 -38.12 12.74
N THR A 8 51.88 -37.80 13.31
CA THR A 8 51.42 -36.41 13.46
C THR A 8 50.28 -36.29 14.50
N PRO A 9 50.35 -35.33 15.43
CA PRO A 9 49.21 -34.91 16.24
C PRO A 9 48.46 -33.79 15.50
N ILE A 10 47.13 -33.86 15.45
CA ILE A 10 46.30 -32.74 14.99
C ILE A 10 45.98 -31.92 16.23
N ASP A 11 46.77 -30.88 16.45
CA ASP A 11 46.52 -29.85 17.45
C ASP A 11 45.67 -28.76 16.77
N GLU A 12 44.37 -28.72 17.09
CA GLU A 12 43.49 -27.63 16.67
C GLU A 12 43.41 -26.59 17.79
N PHE A 13 44.31 -25.62 17.75
CA PHE A 13 44.00 -24.30 18.26
C PHE A 13 44.79 -23.23 17.51
N GLU A 14 44.11 -22.42 16.72
CA GLU A 14 44.45 -21.00 16.57
C GLU A 14 43.22 -20.25 16.08
N GLY A 15 42.68 -19.41 16.97
CA GLY A 15 41.69 -18.42 16.60
C GLY A 15 42.37 -17.18 16.04
N VAL A 16 41.96 -16.77 14.85
CA VAL A 16 42.05 -15.41 14.29
C VAL A 16 41.10 -15.43 13.07
N GLU A 17 40.24 -14.48 12.70
CA GLU A 17 40.09 -13.04 12.93
C GLU A 17 38.60 -12.68 12.83
N GLU A 18 38.19 -11.65 13.56
CA GLU A 18 37.02 -10.85 13.25
C GLU A 18 37.05 -10.41 11.77
N TYR A 19 36.04 -10.78 10.99
CA TYR A 19 35.68 -10.04 9.79
C TYR A 19 34.58 -9.05 10.15
N THR A 20 34.98 -7.92 10.73
CA THR A 20 34.19 -6.70 10.72
C THR A 20 34.08 -6.25 9.27
N THR A 21 32.95 -6.51 8.63
CA THR A 21 32.57 -5.82 7.38
C THR A 21 31.78 -4.57 7.74
N GLU A 22 32.41 -3.67 8.49
CA GLU A 22 32.05 -2.25 8.46
C GLU A 22 32.50 -1.71 7.11
N SER A 23 31.61 -1.81 6.14
CA SER A 23 31.58 -0.85 5.05
C SER A 23 30.36 0.01 5.27
N ASP A 24 30.48 0.94 6.22
CA ASP A 24 29.73 2.18 6.19
C ASP A 24 30.16 2.95 4.94
N VAL A 25 29.70 2.51 3.77
CA VAL A 25 29.52 3.43 2.67
C VAL A 25 28.32 4.27 3.07
N VAL A 26 28.60 5.31 3.85
CA VAL A 26 27.72 6.47 3.90
C VAL A 26 27.74 7.03 2.49
N VAL A 27 26.80 6.56 1.65
CA VAL A 27 26.46 7.25 0.42
C VAL A 27 25.82 8.55 0.90
N GLU A 28 26.65 9.57 1.15
CA GLU A 28 26.21 10.95 1.25
C GLU A 28 25.75 11.38 -0.15
N GLY A 29 24.60 10.84 -0.56
CA GLY A 29 23.81 11.42 -1.61
C GLY A 29 23.15 12.66 -1.01
N ASP A 30 23.61 13.81 -1.45
CA ASP A 30 23.04 15.14 -1.27
C ASP A 30 21.50 15.15 -1.51
N TYR A 31 20.75 14.82 -0.46
CA TYR A 31 19.29 14.91 -0.38
C TYR A 31 18.84 16.35 -0.13
N THR A 32 19.36 17.31 -0.89
CA THR A 32 18.81 18.67 -0.85
C THR A 32 17.35 18.63 -1.32
N SER A 33 16.47 19.41 -0.69
CA SER A 33 15.05 19.49 -1.06
C SER A 33 14.83 19.81 -2.55
N GLU A 34 15.82 20.44 -3.18
CA GLU A 34 15.86 20.77 -4.61
C GLU A 34 16.08 19.54 -5.49
N SER A 35 16.89 18.55 -5.06
CA SER A 35 17.12 17.32 -5.85
C SER A 35 15.91 16.39 -5.85
N LEU A 36 15.07 16.44 -4.81
CA LEU A 36 13.78 15.73 -4.71
C LEU A 36 12.63 16.43 -5.46
N ALA A 37 12.76 17.72 -5.77
CA ALA A 37 11.82 18.47 -6.60
C ALA A 37 12.00 18.20 -8.10
N GLY A 38 13.21 17.80 -8.54
CA GLY A 38 13.48 17.45 -9.94
C GLY A 38 12.88 16.11 -10.39
N ARG A 39 12.61 15.17 -9.46
CA ARG A 39 12.01 13.85 -9.76
C ARG A 39 10.49 13.82 -9.62
N PHE A 40 9.92 14.68 -8.78
CA PHE A 40 8.50 14.73 -8.49
C PHE A 40 8.05 16.17 -8.69
N GLY A 41 7.17 16.42 -9.67
CA GLY A 41 6.70 17.76 -9.99
C GLY A 41 6.09 18.49 -8.79
N ASP A 42 5.83 19.79 -8.95
CA ASP A 42 5.26 20.62 -7.89
C ASP A 42 3.95 20.00 -7.36
N PRO A 43 3.83 19.78 -6.04
CA PRO A 43 2.66 19.11 -5.51
C PRO A 43 1.42 20.00 -5.69
N GLN A 44 0.47 19.53 -6.47
CA GLN A 44 -0.78 20.24 -6.73
C GLN A 44 -1.92 19.68 -5.86
N PRO A 45 -2.82 20.54 -5.35
CA PRO A 45 -4.04 20.05 -4.71
C PRO A 45 -4.96 19.44 -5.76
N ALA A 46 -5.55 18.29 -5.44
CA ALA A 46 -6.43 17.57 -6.36
C ALA A 46 -7.58 16.88 -5.62
N ALA A 47 -8.60 16.47 -6.37
CA ALA A 47 -9.76 15.77 -5.84
C ALA A 47 -9.93 14.40 -6.49
N GLY A 48 -10.60 13.49 -5.80
CA GLY A 48 -10.85 12.15 -6.31
C GLY A 48 -12.11 11.57 -5.72
N LEU A 49 -12.83 10.80 -6.53
CA LEU A 49 -14.00 10.05 -6.09
C LEU A 49 -13.76 8.56 -6.27
N GLY A 50 -13.94 7.79 -5.21
CA GLY A 50 -13.86 6.35 -5.23
C GLY A 50 -15.17 5.70 -4.78
N ARG A 51 -15.52 4.57 -5.42
CA ARG A 51 -16.73 3.79 -5.09
C ARG A 51 -16.41 2.31 -5.11
N ARG A 52 -16.82 1.59 -4.07
CA ARG A 52 -16.74 0.12 -4.00
C ARG A 52 -17.97 -0.41 -3.28
N LYS A 53 -18.66 -1.37 -3.90
CA LYS A 53 -19.99 -1.83 -3.44
C LYS A 53 -20.90 -0.60 -3.23
N ASN A 54 -21.41 -0.41 -2.01
CA ASN A 54 -22.25 0.72 -1.61
C ASN A 54 -21.48 1.88 -0.97
N ALA A 55 -20.16 1.76 -0.79
CA ALA A 55 -19.34 2.82 -0.20
C ALA A 55 -18.95 3.87 -1.25
N ILE A 56 -19.03 5.13 -0.85
CA ILE A 56 -18.64 6.30 -1.64
C ILE A 56 -17.63 7.10 -0.81
N ALA A 57 -16.43 7.30 -1.36
CA ALA A 57 -15.38 8.12 -0.78
C ALA A 57 -15.14 9.35 -1.66
N ARG A 58 -15.28 10.54 -1.09
CA ARG A 58 -14.90 11.81 -1.70
C ARG A 58 -13.61 12.26 -1.03
N VAL A 59 -12.53 12.31 -1.80
CA VAL A 59 -11.19 12.57 -1.31
C VAL A 59 -10.70 13.89 -1.90
N ARG A 60 -10.02 14.68 -1.07
CA ARG A 60 -9.22 15.82 -1.50
C ARG A 60 -7.82 15.64 -0.94
N ILE A 61 -6.82 15.83 -1.78
CA ILE A 61 -5.43 15.85 -1.38
C ILE A 61 -4.93 17.28 -1.44
N VAL A 62 -4.12 17.65 -0.45
CA VAL A 62 -3.49 18.96 -0.34
C VAL A 62 -2.01 18.70 -0.08
N PRO A 63 -1.08 19.44 -0.72
CA PRO A 63 0.34 19.35 -0.38
C PRO A 63 0.55 19.60 1.12
N GLY A 64 1.26 18.71 1.82
CA GLY A 64 1.29 18.73 3.28
C GLY A 64 2.29 17.77 3.93
N THR A 65 1.95 17.30 5.14
CA THR A 65 2.82 16.49 6.01
C THR A 65 2.40 15.01 6.11
N GLY A 66 1.42 14.56 5.32
CA GLY A 66 0.92 13.18 5.38
C GLY A 66 -0.23 12.97 6.37
N LYS A 67 -0.92 14.03 6.80
CA LYS A 67 -1.98 13.93 7.80
C LYS A 67 -3.28 13.41 7.18
N TRP A 68 -3.88 12.42 7.84
CA TRP A 68 -5.15 11.83 7.45
C TRP A 68 -6.31 12.38 8.28
N LYS A 69 -7.32 12.94 7.61
CA LYS A 69 -8.59 13.33 8.21
C LYS A 69 -9.75 12.65 7.49
N ILE A 70 -10.33 11.63 8.14
CA ILE A 70 -11.45 10.84 7.61
C ILE A 70 -12.69 11.15 8.44
N ASN A 71 -13.67 11.85 7.86
CA ASN A 71 -14.89 12.28 8.56
C ASN A 71 -14.61 12.99 9.91
N GLY A 72 -13.47 13.70 10.02
CA GLY A 72 -13.04 14.38 11.24
C GLY A 72 -12.22 13.53 12.23
N ARG A 73 -11.94 12.26 11.91
CA ARG A 73 -11.14 11.32 12.72
C ARG A 73 -9.79 11.01 12.05
N THR A 74 -8.85 10.45 12.80
CA THR A 74 -7.57 9.96 12.25
C THR A 74 -7.75 8.62 11.53
N LEU A 75 -6.76 8.22 10.73
CA LEU A 75 -6.79 6.95 9.98
C LEU A 75 -6.93 5.73 10.92
N GLU A 76 -6.20 5.75 12.02
CA GLU A 76 -6.14 4.65 12.99
C GLU A 76 -7.45 4.47 13.75
N ASP A 77 -8.09 5.58 14.15
CA ASP A 77 -9.39 5.55 14.83
C ASP A 77 -10.53 5.14 13.89
N TYR A 78 -10.48 5.57 12.62
CA TYR A 78 -11.51 5.21 11.65
C TYR A 78 -11.41 3.76 11.17
N PHE A 79 -10.19 3.26 10.93
CA PHE A 79 -9.92 1.89 10.52
C PHE A 79 -9.04 1.18 11.56
N PRO A 80 -9.63 0.45 12.53
CA PRO A 80 -8.83 -0.22 13.57
C PRO A 80 -8.01 -1.40 13.02
N ASN A 81 -8.40 -1.97 11.88
CA ASN A 81 -7.67 -3.07 11.25
C ASN A 81 -6.51 -2.56 10.39
N LYS A 82 -5.28 -3.01 10.68
CA LYS A 82 -4.06 -2.68 9.93
C LYS A 82 -4.14 -3.01 8.45
N VAL A 83 -4.87 -4.07 8.07
CA VAL A 83 -5.03 -4.44 6.64
C VAL A 83 -5.72 -3.32 5.86
N HIS A 84 -6.74 -2.68 6.43
CA HIS A 84 -7.44 -1.58 5.77
C HIS A 84 -6.60 -0.30 5.70
N GLN A 85 -5.75 -0.07 6.70
CA GLN A 85 -4.80 1.05 6.69
C GLN A 85 -3.76 0.85 5.58
N GLN A 86 -3.25 -0.38 5.42
CA GLN A 86 -2.32 -0.74 4.34
C GLN A 86 -2.97 -0.59 2.97
N GLU A 87 -4.18 -1.13 2.77
CA GLU A 87 -4.95 -1.00 1.51
C GLU A 87 -5.10 0.48 1.10
N VAL A 88 -5.35 1.37 2.06
CA VAL A 88 -5.48 2.80 1.83
C VAL A 88 -4.16 3.47 1.47
N ASN A 89 -3.03 2.99 2.02
CA ASN A 89 -1.71 3.57 1.78
C ASN A 89 -0.96 3.00 0.55
N GLU A 90 -1.42 1.89 -0.03
CA GLU A 90 -0.89 1.30 -1.27
C GLU A 90 -0.57 2.30 -2.41
N PRO A 91 -1.46 3.24 -2.80
CA PRO A 91 -1.17 4.16 -3.89
C PRO A 91 -0.06 5.17 -3.58
N PHE A 92 0.13 5.55 -2.31
CA PHE A 92 1.24 6.42 -1.91
C PHE A 92 2.57 5.68 -1.94
N LYS A 93 2.58 4.45 -1.42
CA LYS A 93 3.77 3.57 -1.43
C LYS A 93 4.24 3.26 -2.86
N LEU A 94 3.31 3.03 -3.78
CA LEU A 94 3.65 2.75 -5.19
C LEU A 94 4.37 3.93 -5.85
N LEU A 95 3.96 5.16 -5.51
CA LEU A 95 4.52 6.38 -6.09
C LEU A 95 5.65 6.98 -5.25
N GLU A 96 5.98 6.37 -4.10
CA GLU A 96 6.96 6.88 -3.13
C GLU A 96 6.63 8.32 -2.68
N LEU A 97 5.33 8.65 -2.61
CA LEU A 97 4.80 9.97 -2.23
C LEU A 97 4.34 10.01 -0.76
N ASP A 98 4.84 9.11 0.08
CA ASP A 98 4.54 9.09 1.51
C ASP A 98 4.94 10.43 2.15
N GLY A 99 4.04 11.02 2.94
CA GLY A 99 4.30 12.28 3.64
C GLY A 99 4.21 13.57 2.81
N ARG A 100 4.04 13.49 1.48
CA ARG A 100 3.94 14.67 0.59
C ARG A 100 2.57 15.35 0.61
N TYR A 101 1.52 14.59 0.89
CA TYR A 101 0.12 15.05 0.80
C TYR A 101 -0.65 14.78 2.08
N ASP A 102 -1.39 15.79 2.53
CA ASP A 102 -2.46 15.63 3.50
C ASP A 102 -3.74 15.16 2.79
N VAL A 103 -4.44 14.20 3.41
CA VAL A 103 -5.64 13.57 2.85
C VAL A 103 -6.86 13.94 3.67
N ILE A 104 -7.82 14.61 3.03
CA ILE A 104 -9.13 14.93 3.61
C ILE A 104 -10.19 14.11 2.89
N ALA A 105 -10.75 13.13 3.59
CA ALA A 105 -11.75 12.22 3.04
C ALA A 105 -13.10 12.36 3.75
N ARG A 106 -14.16 12.40 2.94
CA ARG A 106 -15.55 12.22 3.38
C ARG A 106 -16.09 10.91 2.83
N ILE A 107 -16.43 9.98 3.71
CA ILE A 107 -16.89 8.64 3.34
C ILE A 107 -18.33 8.44 3.82
N SER A 108 -19.16 7.86 2.96
CA SER A 108 -20.55 7.51 3.26
C SER A 108 -20.93 6.15 2.67
N GLY A 109 -21.78 5.40 3.38
CA GLY A 109 -22.34 4.12 2.93
C GLY A 109 -21.39 2.92 3.03
N GLY A 110 -21.92 1.73 2.73
CA GLY A 110 -21.19 0.47 2.78
C GLY A 110 -20.76 0.06 4.20
N GLY A 111 -19.70 -0.76 4.28
CA GLY A 111 -19.04 -1.14 5.54
C GLY A 111 -17.53 -0.99 5.42
N VAL A 112 -16.78 -1.23 6.51
CA VAL A 112 -15.34 -0.89 6.65
C VAL A 112 -14.47 -1.33 5.47
N SER A 113 -14.55 -2.59 5.03
CA SER A 113 -13.77 -3.10 3.89
C SER A 113 -14.16 -2.45 2.55
N GLY A 114 -15.45 -2.16 2.36
CA GLY A 114 -15.92 -1.44 1.18
C GLY A 114 -15.44 0.02 1.19
N GLN A 115 -15.42 0.64 2.36
CA GLN A 115 -14.96 2.01 2.57
C GLN A 115 -13.46 2.16 2.34
N ALA A 116 -12.63 1.24 2.86
CA ALA A 116 -11.18 1.22 2.63
C ALA A 116 -10.85 1.13 1.13
N GLY A 117 -11.46 0.17 0.43
CA GLY A 117 -11.25 0.03 -1.02
C GLY A 117 -11.82 1.19 -1.85
N ALA A 118 -12.92 1.82 -1.41
CA ALA A 118 -13.43 3.03 -2.04
C ALA A 118 -12.45 4.20 -1.83
N LEU A 119 -11.87 4.33 -0.63
CA LEU A 119 -10.93 5.38 -0.33
C LEU A 119 -9.62 5.20 -1.11
N ARG A 120 -9.10 3.98 -1.23
CA ARG A 120 -7.94 3.64 -2.08
C ARG A 120 -8.11 4.14 -3.51
N LEU A 121 -9.25 3.85 -4.13
CA LEU A 121 -9.56 4.33 -5.49
C LEU A 121 -9.69 5.86 -5.55
N GLY A 122 -10.26 6.47 -4.50
CA GLY A 122 -10.37 7.94 -4.40
C GLY A 122 -9.01 8.62 -4.33
N VAL A 123 -8.08 8.09 -3.53
CA VAL A 123 -6.70 8.57 -3.41
C VAL A 123 -5.95 8.40 -4.73
N ALA A 124 -6.01 7.22 -5.34
CA ALA A 124 -5.34 6.96 -6.62
C ALA A 124 -5.81 7.92 -7.73
N ARG A 125 -7.12 8.25 -7.77
CA ARG A 125 -7.66 9.23 -8.72
C ARG A 125 -7.20 10.65 -8.42
N ALA A 126 -7.15 11.04 -7.15
CA ALA A 126 -6.66 12.35 -6.75
C ALA A 126 -5.17 12.52 -7.12
N LEU A 127 -4.33 11.51 -6.87
CA LEU A 127 -2.91 11.53 -7.24
C LEU A 127 -2.70 11.58 -8.76
N ASN A 128 -3.52 10.86 -9.52
CA ASN A 128 -3.50 10.92 -10.98
C ASN A 128 -3.93 12.30 -11.51
N GLU A 129 -4.81 13.03 -10.83
CA GLU A 129 -5.21 14.38 -11.23
C GLU A 129 -4.17 15.44 -10.84
N ALA A 130 -3.44 15.24 -9.73
CA ALA A 130 -2.35 16.14 -9.32
C ALA A 130 -1.18 16.16 -10.32
N ASP A 131 -0.78 14.99 -10.84
CA ASP A 131 0.27 14.89 -11.85
C ASP A 131 -0.04 13.72 -12.80
N VAL A 132 -0.66 14.04 -13.93
CA VAL A 132 -1.18 13.05 -14.88
C VAL A 132 -0.03 12.34 -15.60
N ASP A 133 1.05 13.05 -15.92
CA ASP A 133 2.10 12.53 -16.79
C ASP A 133 3.00 11.54 -16.03
N ASN A 134 3.33 11.85 -14.77
CA ASN A 134 4.21 11.00 -13.97
C ASN A 134 3.45 9.86 -13.26
N ASN A 135 2.24 10.13 -12.72
CA ASN A 135 1.58 9.14 -11.84
C ASN A 135 0.74 8.12 -12.60
N ARG A 136 0.15 8.50 -13.74
CA ARG A 136 -0.75 7.62 -14.52
C ARG A 136 -0.12 6.30 -14.96
N PRO A 137 1.11 6.24 -15.53
CA PRO A 137 1.66 4.98 -16.03
C PRO A 137 1.84 3.94 -14.91
N ALA A 138 2.40 4.36 -13.76
CA ALA A 138 2.58 3.49 -12.60
C ALA A 138 1.22 3.03 -12.02
N LEU A 139 0.29 3.96 -11.78
CA LEU A 139 -1.03 3.64 -11.22
C LEU A 139 -1.88 2.74 -12.14
N LYS A 140 -1.78 2.93 -13.45
CA LYS A 140 -2.49 2.10 -14.44
C LYS A 140 -1.90 0.69 -14.49
N LYS A 141 -0.57 0.56 -14.47
CA LYS A 141 0.11 -0.74 -14.45
C LYS A 141 -0.22 -1.55 -13.19
N ALA A 142 -0.30 -0.88 -12.04
CA ALA A 142 -0.71 -1.49 -10.77
C ALA A 142 -2.22 -1.76 -10.65
N GLY A 143 -3.05 -1.25 -11.56
CA GLY A 143 -4.49 -1.46 -11.56
C GLY A 143 -5.29 -0.61 -10.57
N PHE A 144 -4.69 0.44 -9.99
CA PHE A 144 -5.34 1.28 -8.98
C PHE A 144 -6.38 2.26 -9.53
N LEU A 145 -6.38 2.52 -10.84
CA LEU A 145 -7.38 3.38 -11.50
C LEU A 145 -8.68 2.63 -11.86
N SER A 146 -8.65 1.30 -11.84
CA SER A 146 -9.80 0.45 -12.17
C SER A 146 -10.75 0.34 -10.98
N ARG A 147 -12.04 0.54 -11.24
CA ARG A 147 -13.08 0.37 -10.21
C ARG A 147 -13.40 -1.12 -10.05
N ASP A 148 -13.42 -1.61 -8.81
CA ASP A 148 -14.01 -2.91 -8.47
C ASP A 148 -15.54 -2.84 -8.65
N ASP A 149 -16.04 -3.52 -9.68
CA ASP A 149 -17.42 -3.55 -10.13
C ASP A 149 -18.29 -4.57 -9.37
N ARG A 150 -17.67 -5.43 -8.55
CA ARG A 150 -18.36 -6.50 -7.82
C ARG A 150 -19.42 -5.91 -6.88
N ALA A 151 -20.67 -6.27 -7.13
CA ALA A 151 -21.83 -5.90 -6.34
C ALA A 151 -22.54 -7.15 -5.79
N VAL A 152 -23.31 -6.97 -4.71
CA VAL A 152 -24.11 -8.07 -4.15
C VAL A 152 -25.24 -8.40 -5.12
N GLU A 153 -25.26 -9.62 -5.64
CA GLU A 153 -26.38 -10.09 -6.46
C GLU A 153 -27.68 -10.13 -5.65
N ARG A 154 -28.77 -9.66 -6.26
CA ARG A 154 -30.10 -9.74 -5.65
C ARG A 154 -30.53 -11.19 -5.43
N LYS A 155 -31.44 -11.41 -4.48
CA LYS A 155 -32.16 -12.69 -4.36
C LYS A 155 -33.03 -12.91 -5.61
N LYS A 156 -32.92 -14.08 -6.22
CA LYS A 156 -33.79 -14.50 -7.34
C LYS A 156 -34.99 -15.28 -6.79
N ALA A 157 -36.13 -15.19 -7.45
CA ALA A 157 -37.33 -15.93 -7.06
C ALA A 157 -37.06 -17.45 -7.12
N GLY A 158 -37.65 -18.22 -6.21
CA GLY A 158 -37.44 -19.67 -6.09
C GLY A 158 -36.10 -20.09 -5.44
N LEU A 159 -35.14 -19.18 -5.28
CA LEU A 159 -33.86 -19.47 -4.62
C LEU A 159 -33.83 -18.95 -3.17
N LYS A 160 -33.06 -19.63 -2.30
CA LYS A 160 -32.83 -19.22 -0.90
C LYS A 160 -31.91 -18.00 -0.80
N LYS A 161 -30.96 -17.84 -1.72
CA LYS A 161 -30.06 -16.68 -1.87
C LYS A 161 -29.89 -16.35 -3.36
N ALA A 162 -28.89 -15.55 -3.75
CA ALA A 162 -28.62 -15.23 -5.15
C ALA A 162 -28.47 -16.47 -6.06
N ARG A 163 -27.81 -17.53 -5.56
CA ARG A 163 -27.58 -18.79 -6.29
C ARG A 163 -27.99 -20.05 -5.54
N LYS A 164 -28.13 -19.99 -4.21
CA LYS A 164 -28.43 -21.18 -3.37
C LYS A 164 -29.85 -21.68 -3.64
N ALA A 165 -29.97 -22.82 -4.31
CA ALA A 165 -31.24 -23.51 -4.52
C ALA A 165 -31.68 -24.30 -3.27
N PRO A 166 -32.99 -24.54 -3.08
CA PRO A 166 -33.46 -25.61 -2.20
C PRO A 166 -33.00 -26.99 -2.73
N GLN A 167 -32.99 -28.00 -1.86
CA GLN A 167 -32.71 -29.38 -2.26
C GLN A 167 -33.81 -29.86 -3.21
N TYR A 168 -33.43 -30.38 -4.37
CA TYR A 168 -34.35 -30.99 -5.34
C TYR A 168 -34.64 -32.44 -4.96
N SER A 169 -35.90 -32.86 -5.05
CA SER A 169 -36.31 -34.27 -4.89
C SER A 169 -36.61 -34.86 -6.27
N LYS A 170 -35.77 -35.78 -6.73
CA LYS A 170 -35.94 -36.54 -7.97
C LYS A 170 -36.64 -37.86 -7.63
N ARG A 171 -37.92 -37.81 -7.32
CA ARG A 171 -38.76 -39.00 -7.17
C ARG A 171 -39.54 -39.23 -8.44
#